data_AF-A0A2G2FYI7-F1
#
_entry.id   AF-A0A2G2FYI7-F1
#
_cell.length_a   1.000
_cell.length_b   1.000
_cell.length_c   1.000
_cell.angle_alpha   90.00
_cell.angle_beta   90.00
_cell.angle_gamma   90.00
#
_symmetry.space_group_name_H-M   'P 1'
#
loop_
_entity.id
_entity.type
_entity.pdbx_description
1 polymer ?
#
loop_
_entity_poly.entity_id
_entity_poly.type
_entity_poly.pdbx_seq_one_letter_code
_entity_poly.pdbx_strand_id
1 'polypeptide(L)' 'MKDKNKTDISSPYLDCFQMQSPAPKIVPGSSRRKWMDETGERFAYRCLPLTMANSTGWDILCPFDIEIAWNGG' A
#
# COMPACT_ATOMS: atom_id res chain seq x y z
N MET A 1 -22.04 32.93 11.02
CA MET A 1 -20.88 32.71 10.14
C MET A 1 -20.11 31.55 10.76
N LYS A 2 -20.14 30.34 10.18
CA LYS A 2 -19.50 29.15 10.78
C LYS A 2 -18.06 29.07 10.28
N ASP A 3 -17.12 29.01 11.22
CA ASP A 3 -15.69 28.88 10.94
C ASP A 3 -15.43 27.55 10.20
N LYS A 4 -14.92 27.65 8.97
CA LYS A 4 -14.72 26.51 8.05
C LYS A 4 -13.44 25.70 8.32
N ASN A 5 -12.69 26.00 9.38
CA ASN A 5 -11.37 25.41 9.65
C ASN A 5 -11.32 24.66 10.99
N LYS A 6 -12.35 23.88 11.31
CA LYS A 6 -12.27 22.92 12.42
C LYS A 6 -12.24 21.53 11.82
N THR A 7 -11.04 21.06 11.50
CA THR A 7 -10.77 19.69 11.07
C THR A 7 -11.35 18.76 12.14
N ASP A 8 -12.37 18.00 11.77
CA ASP A 8 -12.92 16.96 12.62
C ASP A 8 -11.87 15.87 12.79
N ILE A 9 -11.20 15.88 13.95
CA ILE A 9 -10.08 14.99 14.27
C ILE A 9 -10.55 13.53 14.50
N SER A 10 -11.86 13.27 14.39
CA SER A 10 -12.44 11.93 14.62
C SER A 10 -12.32 10.98 13.41
N SER A 11 -12.06 11.51 12.21
CA SER A 11 -11.90 10.70 11.00
C SER A 11 -10.43 10.66 10.57
N PRO A 12 -9.87 9.48 10.27
CA PRO A 12 -8.51 9.38 9.75
C PRO A 12 -8.45 10.13 8.41
N TYR A 13 -7.55 11.10 8.31
CA TYR A 13 -7.29 11.84 7.08
C TYR A 13 -5.81 11.74 6.72
N LEU A 14 -5.53 11.81 5.42
CA LEU A 14 -4.18 11.70 4.86
C LEU A 14 -3.90 12.99 4.09
N ASP A 15 -2.89 13.75 4.53
CA ASP A 15 -2.40 14.92 3.83
C ASP A 15 -1.14 14.53 3.03
N CYS A 16 -1.12 14.83 1.73
CA CYS A 16 -0.10 14.33 0.80
C CYS A 16 0.37 15.44 -0.14
N PHE A 17 1.69 15.56 -0.30
CA PHE A 17 2.32 16.55 -1.16
C PHE A 17 3.16 15.86 -2.25
N GLN A 18 2.98 16.29 -3.50
CA GLN A 18 3.76 15.79 -4.61
C GLN A 18 5.15 16.43 -4.63
N MET A 19 6.19 15.60 -4.58
CA MET A 19 7.58 16.08 -4.66
C MET A 19 8.12 16.09 -6.09
N GLN A 20 7.66 15.17 -6.96
CA GLN A 20 8.16 14.98 -8.32
C GLN A 20 7.03 14.56 -9.27
N SER A 21 7.19 14.82 -10.58
CA SER A 21 6.21 14.46 -11.61
C SER A 21 6.70 13.25 -12.44
N PRO A 22 5.84 12.25 -12.72
CA PRO A 22 4.46 12.10 -12.24
C PRO A 22 4.37 11.71 -10.76
N ALA A 23 3.28 12.10 -10.09
CA ALA A 23 3.01 11.65 -8.73
C ALA A 23 2.74 10.13 -8.72
N PRO A 24 3.34 9.37 -7.79
CA PRO A 24 2.98 7.97 -7.58
C PRO A 24 1.50 7.82 -7.26
N LYS A 25 0.87 6.77 -7.80
CA LYS A 25 -0.53 6.46 -7.47
C LYS A 25 -0.58 5.80 -6.10
N ILE A 26 -1.35 6.37 -5.18
CA ILE A 26 -1.59 5.81 -3.86
C ILE A 26 -2.92 5.06 -3.90
N VAL A 27 -2.92 3.77 -3.55
CA VAL A 27 -4.12 2.91 -3.52
C VAL A 27 -4.26 2.23 -2.17
N PRO A 28 -5.47 1.81 -1.76
CA PRO A 28 -5.65 1.01 -0.55
C PRO A 28 -4.84 -0.29 -0.63
N GLY A 29 -4.26 -0.72 0.49
CA GLY A 29 -3.51 -1.98 0.57
C GLY A 29 -4.37 -3.18 0.18
N SER A 30 -3.85 -4.04 -0.70
CA SER A 30 -4.50 -5.30 -1.08
C SER A 30 -4.10 -6.43 -0.15
N SER A 31 -5.07 -7.24 0.31
CA SER A 31 -4.78 -8.47 1.07
C SER A 31 -4.04 -9.53 0.26
N ARG A 32 -4.13 -9.46 -1.09
CA ARG A 32 -3.50 -10.39 -2.03
C ARG A 32 -2.15 -9.90 -2.52
N ARG A 33 -1.21 -10.81 -2.65
CA ARG A 33 0.13 -10.58 -3.22
C ARG A 33 0.44 -11.71 -4.20
N LYS A 34 1.04 -11.36 -5.35
CA LYS A 34 1.32 -12.32 -6.44
C LYS A 34 2.18 -13.51 -5.96
N TRP A 35 3.24 -13.24 -5.20
CA TRP A 35 4.11 -14.29 -4.66
C TRP A 35 3.37 -15.26 -3.71
N MET A 36 2.33 -14.78 -3.01
CA MET A 36 1.50 -15.64 -2.16
C MET A 36 0.58 -16.52 -3.00
N ASP A 37 0.07 -16.00 -4.11
CA ASP A 37 -0.71 -16.80 -5.07
C ASP A 37 0.14 -17.90 -5.74
N GLU A 38 1.44 -17.66 -5.88
CA GLU A 38 2.44 -18.60 -6.43
C GLU A 38 2.88 -19.68 -5.43
N THR A 39 2.55 -19.54 -4.14
CA THR A 39 2.81 -20.61 -3.16
C THR A 39 1.91 -21.82 -3.40
N GLY A 40 2.44 -23.03 -3.16
CA GLY A 40 1.68 -24.29 -3.28
C GLY A 40 0.40 -24.25 -2.46
N GLU A 41 -0.74 -24.60 -3.07
CA GLU A 41 -2.06 -24.52 -2.44
C GLU A 41 -2.38 -23.18 -1.75
N ARG A 42 -1.71 -22.08 -2.13
CA ARG A 42 -1.86 -20.77 -1.50
C ARG A 42 -1.61 -20.79 0.02
N PHE A 43 -0.72 -21.68 0.51
CA PHE A 43 -0.53 -21.88 1.95
C PHE A 43 -0.12 -20.60 2.69
N ALA A 44 0.54 -19.64 2.02
CA ALA A 44 0.93 -18.37 2.62
C ALA A 44 -0.28 -17.60 3.21
N TYR A 45 -1.47 -17.73 2.60
CA TYR A 45 -2.69 -17.08 3.09
C TYR A 45 -3.25 -17.71 4.38
N ARG A 46 -2.77 -18.90 4.79
CA ARG A 46 -3.19 -19.55 6.05
C ARG A 46 -2.65 -18.81 7.29
N CYS A 47 -1.63 -17.96 7.11
CA CYS A 47 -1.16 -17.06 8.15
C CYS A 47 -2.04 -15.80 8.19
N LEU A 48 -3.03 -15.77 9.09
CA LEU A 48 -3.93 -14.63 9.24
C LEU A 48 -3.19 -13.29 9.49
N PRO A 49 -2.17 -13.22 10.37
CA PRO A 49 -1.37 -12.00 10.55
C PRO A 49 -0.75 -11.47 9.25
N LEU A 50 -0.24 -12.37 8.39
CA LEU A 50 0.36 -11.98 7.11
C LEU A 50 -0.68 -11.40 6.15
N THR A 51 -1.84 -12.04 6.05
CA THR A 51 -2.93 -11.56 5.18
C THR A 51 -3.50 -10.22 5.66
N MET A 52 -3.67 -10.03 6.97
CA MET A 52 -4.10 -8.75 7.56
C MET A 52 -3.08 -7.64 7.34
N ALA A 53 -1.79 -7.95 7.50
CA ALA A 53 -0.71 -6.99 7.26
C ALA A 53 -0.72 -6.48 5.82
N ASN A 54 -0.96 -7.35 4.82
CA ASN A 54 -1.00 -6.97 3.41
C ASN A 54 -2.04 -5.87 3.11
N SER A 55 -3.21 -5.92 3.75
CA SER A 55 -4.30 -4.95 3.55
C SER A 55 -4.22 -3.71 4.44
N THR A 56 -3.23 -3.63 5.32
CA THR A 56 -3.11 -2.51 6.25
C THR A 56 -2.43 -1.33 5.55
N GLY A 57 -3.09 -0.16 5.53
CA GLY A 57 -2.54 1.07 4.98
C GLY A 57 -2.73 1.23 3.48
N TRP A 58 -1.71 1.76 2.80
CA TRP A 58 -1.75 2.17 1.41
C TRP A 58 -0.53 1.65 0.65
N ASP A 59 -0.73 1.21 -0.60
CA ASP A 59 0.33 0.89 -1.54
C ASP A 59 0.67 2.14 -2.38
N ILE A 60 1.96 2.47 -2.47
CA ILE A 60 2.48 3.55 -3.32
C ILE A 60 3.06 2.91 -4.59
N LEU A 61 2.38 3.10 -5.72
CA LEU A 61 2.76 2.45 -6.98
C LEU A 61 3.91 3.21 -7.66
N CYS A 62 4.98 2.49 -7.98
CA CYS A 62 6.08 3.02 -8.80
C CYS A 62 5.55 3.35 -10.21
N PRO A 63 5.70 4.59 -10.69
CA PRO A 63 5.26 4.98 -12.03
C PRO A 63 6.30 4.68 -13.12
N PHE A 64 7.40 4.02 -12.78
CA PHE A 64 8.53 3.74 -13.67
C PHE A 64 8.92 2.26 -13.63
N ASP A 65 9.59 1.80 -14.69
CA ASP A 65 10.17 0.47 -14.74
C ASP A 65 11.38 0.36 -13.79
N ILE A 66 11.54 -0.82 -13.18
CA ILE A 66 12.64 -1.12 -12.26
C ILE A 66 13.33 -2.39 -12.74
N GLU A 67 14.66 -2.33 -12.83
CA GLU A 67 15.51 -3.50 -13.00
C GLU A 67 16.12 -3.88 -11.65
N ILE A 68 16.03 -5.15 -11.28
CA ILE A 68 16.51 -5.66 -9.99
C ILE A 68 17.43 -6.84 -10.27
N ALA A 69 18.68 -6.74 -9.81
CA ALA A 69 19.64 -7.84 -9.84
C ALA A 69 19.83 -8.38 -8.42
N TRP A 70 19.80 -9.71 -8.28
CA TRP A 70 20.09 -10.41 -7.03
C TRP A 70 21.20 -11.43 -7.26
N ASN A 71 22.21 -11.43 -6.39
CA ASN A 71 23.38 -12.30 -6.48
C ASN A 71 23.19 -13.68 -5.83
N GLY A 72 21.94 -14.04 -5.48
CA GLY A 72 21.59 -15.41 -5.10
C GLY A 72 21.75 -15.78 -3.64
N GLY A 73 22.32 -14.91 -2.79
CA GLY A 73 22.36 -15.06 -1.32
C GLY A 73 22.88 -16.41 -0.83
#